data_AF-A0AAV9SJ46-F1
#
_entry.id   AF-A0AAV9SJ46-F1
#
_cell.length_a   1.000
_cell.length_b   1.000
_cell.length_c   1.000
_cell.angle_alpha   90.00
_cell.angle_beta   90.00
_cell.angle_gamma   90.00
#
_symmetry.space_group_name_H-M   'P 1'
#
loop_
_entity.id
_entity.type
_entity.pdbx_description
1 polymer ?
#
loop_
_entity_poly.entity_id
_entity_poly.type
_entity_poly.pdbx_seq_one_letter_code
_entity_poly.pdbx_strand_id
1 'polypeptide(L)'
;MQCCSMKMGLLFCILSVFLLCLHNGWQEASIYNYWRSKKNVTVLLWNWPFGRSYSLKGDVCWDLYKIPNRKLVDQRSLFPSAHVVVFHNRELIQGRQKLPTDLPRPQGQRWAWMSLESPAHNGNLQKFANIFNMTMSYRRDADVTLPYGELLPVEPEGNLVEDSHINKTTLVCWVVSNYMNHHKRTQVYKELIATVPVKVYGRWNKKPLSSADLLPTISRCYFYLAFENSLAKDYITEKLWKNAYQGGAVTLVLGPPISDYKAVAPDHSFIHVDEFASVQELGKHLQRLAEDKKRYEEYFH
;
A
#
# COMPACT_ATOMS: atom_id res chain seq x y z
N MET A 1 -0.67 15.62 9.77
CA MET A 1 -1.27 14.28 9.59
C MET A 1 -0.22 13.20 9.85
N GLN A 2 -0.55 12.11 10.54
CA GLN A 2 0.36 10.98 10.72
C GLN A 2 0.01 9.88 9.72
N CYS A 3 0.99 9.47 8.90
CA CYS A 3 0.83 8.34 7.99
C CYS A 3 1.28 7.06 8.70
N CYS A 4 0.51 5.97 8.60
CA CYS A 4 0.94 4.65 9.09
C CYS A 4 1.56 3.83 7.94
N SER A 5 2.73 3.21 8.17
CA SER A 5 3.47 2.42 7.16
C SER A 5 3.38 0.91 7.43
N MET A 6 3.33 0.13 6.35
CA MET A 6 3.15 -1.33 6.24
C MET A 6 4.02 -2.29 7.09
N LYS A 7 4.94 -1.83 7.95
CA LYS A 7 5.61 -2.74 8.90
C LYS A 7 4.65 -3.28 9.97
N MET A 8 3.57 -2.55 10.26
CA MET A 8 2.37 -3.05 10.95
C MET A 8 1.33 -3.64 10.00
N GLY A 9 1.51 -3.46 8.69
CA GLY A 9 0.52 -3.64 7.65
C GLY A 9 0.15 -5.08 7.34
N LEU A 10 1.02 -6.08 7.49
CA LEU A 10 0.61 -7.46 7.20
C LEU A 10 -0.41 -7.99 8.23
N LEU A 11 -0.27 -7.55 9.48
CA LEU A 11 -1.25 -7.77 10.54
C LEU A 11 -2.48 -6.86 10.35
N PHE A 12 -2.26 -5.55 10.12
CA PHE A 12 -3.31 -4.54 9.82
C PHE A 12 -4.19 -4.90 8.62
N CYS A 13 -3.62 -5.55 7.59
CA CYS A 13 -4.30 -5.93 6.36
C CYS A 13 -5.22 -7.12 6.57
N ILE A 14 -4.80 -8.11 7.37
CA ILE A 14 -5.73 -9.18 7.75
C ILE A 14 -6.94 -8.58 8.51
N LEU A 15 -6.82 -7.39 9.11
CA LEU A 15 -7.90 -6.66 9.79
C LEU A 15 -8.82 -5.85 8.88
N SER A 16 -8.35 -5.45 7.70
CA SER A 16 -9.21 -4.80 6.71
C SER A 16 -10.23 -5.76 6.10
N VAL A 17 -10.02 -7.09 6.24
CA VAL A 17 -11.06 -8.13 6.02
C VAL A 17 -12.27 -7.88 6.93
N PHE A 18 -11.99 -7.39 8.13
CA PHE A 18 -12.92 -7.38 9.24
C PHE A 18 -13.64 -6.03 9.42
N LEU A 19 -13.07 -4.90 8.99
CA LEU A 19 -13.73 -3.58 9.03
C LEU A 19 -14.79 -3.41 7.92
N LEU A 20 -14.60 -4.00 6.72
CA LEU A 20 -15.56 -3.91 5.62
C LEU A 20 -16.78 -4.84 5.76
N CYS A 21 -16.73 -5.86 6.62
CA CYS A 21 -17.92 -6.63 7.01
C CYS A 21 -18.90 -5.83 7.90
N LEU A 22 -18.51 -4.63 8.38
CA LEU A 22 -19.30 -3.80 9.30
C LEU A 22 -19.93 -2.55 8.65
N HIS A 23 -19.60 -2.20 7.39
CA HIS A 23 -20.03 -0.91 6.82
C HIS A 23 -20.70 -0.91 5.43
N ASN A 24 -20.79 -2.05 4.75
CA ASN A 24 -21.65 -2.13 3.56
C ASN A 24 -23.04 -2.65 3.94
N GLY A 25 -23.95 -1.75 4.28
CA GLY A 25 -25.39 -2.05 4.23
C GLY A 25 -26.11 -1.33 3.11
N TRP A 26 -27.21 -1.85 2.53
CA TRP A 26 -28.04 -3.07 2.68
C TRP A 26 -28.85 -3.14 1.36
N GLN A 27 -29.36 -4.26 0.84
CA GLN A 27 -30.45 -5.15 1.32
C GLN A 27 -30.22 -6.54 0.68
N GLU A 28 -30.48 -7.70 1.28
CA GLU A 28 -31.59 -8.09 2.14
C GLU A 28 -31.12 -8.93 3.36
N ALA A 29 -31.45 -8.44 4.56
CA ALA A 29 -31.86 -9.10 5.81
C ALA A 29 -31.20 -10.40 6.36
N SER A 30 -30.49 -11.22 5.60
CA SER A 30 -29.98 -12.52 6.10
C SER A 30 -28.56 -12.47 6.66
N ILE A 31 -27.68 -11.61 6.13
CA ILE A 31 -26.24 -11.63 6.44
C ILE A 31 -25.90 -10.76 7.66
N TYR A 32 -26.64 -9.67 7.90
CA TYR A 32 -26.40 -8.80 9.07
C TYR A 32 -26.64 -9.53 10.40
N ASN A 33 -27.52 -10.53 10.42
CA ASN A 33 -27.77 -11.41 11.57
C ASN A 33 -26.69 -12.50 11.75
N TYR A 34 -25.92 -12.83 10.71
CA TYR A 34 -24.86 -13.85 10.78
C TYR A 34 -23.57 -13.34 11.46
N TRP A 35 -23.22 -12.07 11.25
CA TRP A 35 -21.94 -11.50 11.73
C TRP A 35 -22.02 -10.79 13.09
N ARG A 36 -23.22 -10.50 13.56
CA ARG A 36 -23.48 -10.20 14.99
C ARG A 36 -23.46 -11.46 15.85
N SER A 37 -23.26 -12.64 15.25
CA SER A 37 -23.19 -13.88 16.01
C SER A 37 -21.95 -13.90 16.92
N LYS A 38 -22.15 -14.33 18.17
CA LYS A 38 -21.10 -14.60 19.16
C LYS A 38 -20.17 -15.77 18.76
N LYS A 39 -20.13 -16.15 17.47
CA LYS A 39 -19.37 -17.30 16.98
C LYS A 39 -17.92 -16.89 16.73
N ASN A 40 -17.01 -17.70 17.24
CA ASN A 40 -15.58 -17.57 17.01
C ASN A 40 -15.26 -17.84 15.54
N VAL A 41 -14.58 -16.89 14.88
CA VAL A 41 -14.13 -17.06 13.49
C VAL A 41 -12.63 -17.28 13.50
N THR A 42 -12.17 -18.33 12.82
CA THR A 42 -10.75 -18.65 12.66
C THR A 42 -10.32 -18.37 11.22
N VAL A 43 -9.30 -17.52 11.07
CA VAL A 43 -8.65 -17.22 9.80
C VAL A 43 -7.29 -17.88 9.79
N LEU A 44 -7.09 -18.79 8.84
CA LEU A 44 -5.83 -19.49 8.62
C LEU A 44 -5.05 -18.79 7.51
N LEU A 45 -3.87 -18.28 7.82
CA LEU A 45 -2.90 -17.89 6.82
C LEU A 45 -2.18 -19.16 6.33
N TRP A 46 -2.48 -19.60 5.10
CA TRP A 46 -1.92 -20.84 4.55
C TRP A 46 -0.41 -20.77 4.34
N ASN A 47 0.04 -19.57 4.00
CA ASN A 47 1.44 -19.25 3.74
C ASN A 47 1.73 -17.78 4.01
N TRP A 48 2.85 -17.54 4.69
CA TRP A 48 3.34 -16.20 4.94
C TRP A 48 3.90 -15.54 3.66
N PRO A 49 3.52 -14.29 3.39
CA PRO A 49 4.08 -13.47 2.33
C PRO A 49 5.61 -13.44 2.32
N PHE A 50 6.20 -13.73 1.16
CA PHE A 50 7.64 -13.69 0.91
C PHE A 50 8.46 -14.60 1.83
N GLY A 51 7.83 -15.63 2.41
CA GLY A 51 8.49 -16.56 3.34
C GLY A 51 8.85 -15.94 4.70
N ARG A 52 8.28 -14.78 5.05
CA ARG A 52 8.54 -14.10 6.32
C ARG A 52 7.40 -14.31 7.29
N SER A 53 7.60 -15.19 8.27
CA SER A 53 6.65 -15.45 9.34
C SER A 53 6.80 -14.50 10.52
N TYR A 54 5.69 -14.25 11.20
CA TYR A 54 5.64 -13.51 12.46
C TYR A 54 5.00 -14.37 13.53
N SER A 55 5.33 -14.10 14.80
CA SER A 55 4.72 -14.83 15.92
C SER A 55 3.23 -14.47 16.02
N LEU A 56 2.36 -15.47 15.95
CA LEU A 56 0.93 -15.37 16.25
C LEU A 56 0.61 -15.89 17.66
N LYS A 57 1.56 -15.81 18.59
CA LYS A 57 1.33 -16.19 19.99
C LYS A 57 0.40 -15.17 20.66
N GLY A 58 -0.59 -15.65 21.39
CA GLY A 58 -1.60 -14.80 22.06
C GLY A 58 -2.84 -14.59 21.21
N ASP A 59 -3.70 -13.66 21.61
CA ASP A 59 -4.85 -13.25 20.80
C ASP A 59 -4.50 -11.97 20.07
N VAL A 60 -3.75 -12.11 18.99
CA VAL A 60 -3.31 -10.98 18.15
C VAL A 60 -4.47 -10.06 17.74
N CYS A 61 -5.66 -10.61 17.50
CA CYS A 61 -6.83 -9.83 17.09
C CYS A 61 -7.33 -8.94 18.24
N TRP A 62 -7.36 -9.47 19.46
CA TRP A 62 -7.73 -8.71 20.65
C TRP A 62 -6.62 -7.81 21.18
N ASP A 63 -5.40 -8.34 21.30
CA ASP A 63 -4.27 -7.71 21.97
C ASP A 63 -3.86 -6.43 21.26
N LEU A 64 -3.76 -6.48 19.93
CA LEU A 64 -3.33 -5.34 19.11
C LEU A 64 -4.50 -4.48 18.61
N TYR A 65 -5.68 -5.07 18.39
CA TYR A 65 -6.76 -4.41 17.62
C TYR A 65 -8.13 -4.45 18.30
N LYS A 66 -8.22 -5.06 19.49
CA LYS A 66 -9.46 -5.14 20.29
C LYS A 66 -10.65 -5.74 19.53
N ILE A 67 -10.38 -6.67 18.61
CA ILE A 67 -11.42 -7.38 17.87
C ILE A 67 -11.77 -8.69 18.58
N PRO A 68 -12.96 -8.82 19.19
CA PRO A 68 -13.32 -10.01 19.95
C PRO A 68 -13.72 -11.18 19.04
N ASN A 69 -13.59 -12.41 19.55
CA ASN A 69 -14.07 -13.64 18.91
C ASN A 69 -13.44 -13.92 17.52
N ARG A 70 -12.21 -13.47 17.29
CA ARG A 70 -11.46 -13.69 16.05
C ARG A 70 -10.11 -14.27 16.37
N LYS A 71 -9.71 -15.30 15.62
CA LYS A 71 -8.41 -15.95 15.79
C LYS A 71 -7.69 -16.00 14.46
N LEU A 72 -6.52 -15.36 14.41
CA LEU A 72 -5.58 -15.50 13.30
C LEU A 72 -4.58 -16.61 13.64
N VAL A 73 -4.44 -17.57 12.74
CA VAL A 73 -3.54 -18.73 12.90
C VAL A 73 -2.78 -19.00 11.62
N ASP A 74 -1.64 -19.68 11.72
CA ASP A 74 -0.81 -20.12 10.57
C ASP A 74 -0.49 -21.62 10.62
N GLN A 75 -1.11 -22.35 11.55
CA GLN A 75 -0.95 -23.80 11.70
C GLN A 75 -1.85 -24.54 10.71
N ARG A 76 -1.26 -25.21 9.72
CA ARG A 76 -2.01 -25.95 8.68
C ARG A 76 -2.91 -27.06 9.22
N SER A 77 -2.60 -27.62 10.39
CA SER A 77 -3.45 -28.59 11.08
C SER A 77 -4.84 -28.05 11.43
N LEU A 78 -5.00 -26.72 11.47
CA LEU A 78 -6.28 -26.05 11.71
C LEU A 78 -7.10 -25.85 10.42
N PHE A 79 -6.62 -26.31 9.26
CA PHE A 79 -7.37 -26.22 8.01
C PHE A 79 -8.80 -26.80 8.10
N PRO A 80 -9.06 -27.97 8.73
CA PRO A 80 -10.42 -28.50 8.81
C PRO A 80 -11.40 -27.66 9.64
N SER A 81 -10.90 -26.80 10.54
CA SER A 81 -11.71 -25.96 11.43
C SER A 81 -11.63 -24.47 11.10
N ALA A 82 -10.80 -24.08 10.14
CA ALA A 82 -10.69 -22.71 9.67
C ALA A 82 -11.96 -22.29 8.90
N HIS A 83 -12.42 -21.07 9.16
CA HIS A 83 -13.58 -20.50 8.47
C HIS A 83 -13.14 -19.79 7.18
N VAL A 84 -11.97 -19.14 7.21
CA VAL A 84 -11.34 -18.51 6.06
C VAL A 84 -9.90 -18.99 5.95
N VAL A 85 -9.46 -19.34 4.74
CA VAL A 85 -8.07 -19.68 4.45
C VAL A 85 -7.51 -18.67 3.45
N VAL A 86 -6.44 -17.98 3.83
CA VAL A 86 -5.82 -16.91 3.06
C VAL A 86 -4.58 -17.43 2.34
N PHE A 87 -4.50 -17.17 1.05
CA PHE A 87 -3.39 -17.61 0.20
C PHE A 87 -2.70 -16.43 -0.45
N HIS A 88 -1.41 -16.25 -0.17
CA HIS A 88 -0.63 -15.19 -0.81
C HIS A 88 -0.23 -15.57 -2.24
N ASN A 89 -0.61 -14.73 -3.21
CA ASN A 89 -0.48 -14.98 -4.64
C ASN A 89 0.95 -15.27 -5.09
N ARG A 90 1.92 -14.50 -4.58
CA ARG A 90 3.33 -14.59 -5.03
C ARG A 90 3.88 -16.01 -4.87
N GLU A 91 3.50 -16.68 -3.81
CA GLU A 91 4.03 -18.00 -3.47
C GLU A 91 3.38 -19.09 -4.33
N LEU A 92 2.10 -18.91 -4.67
CA LEU A 92 1.36 -19.79 -5.59
C LEU A 92 1.87 -19.66 -7.02
N ILE A 93 2.14 -18.42 -7.46
CA ILE A 93 2.64 -18.15 -8.82
C ILE A 93 4.06 -18.67 -8.99
N GLN A 94 4.91 -18.51 -7.98
CA GLN A 94 6.28 -19.02 -7.99
C GLN A 94 6.41 -20.52 -7.68
N GLY A 95 5.30 -21.22 -7.42
CA GLY A 95 5.29 -22.65 -7.11
C GLY A 95 5.95 -23.01 -5.78
N ARG A 96 6.21 -22.02 -4.92
CA ARG A 96 6.78 -22.24 -3.57
C ARG A 96 5.77 -22.84 -2.62
N GLN A 97 4.49 -22.59 -2.87
CA GLN A 97 3.37 -23.14 -2.11
C GLN A 97 2.30 -23.64 -3.07
N LYS A 98 1.55 -24.65 -2.63
CA LYS A 98 0.43 -25.24 -3.37
C LYS A 98 -0.84 -25.06 -2.57
N LEU A 99 -1.97 -25.05 -3.29
CA LEU A 99 -3.29 -25.14 -2.70
C LEU A 99 -3.50 -26.56 -2.15
N PRO A 100 -4.14 -26.74 -0.99
CA PRO A 100 -4.44 -28.05 -0.41
C PRO A 100 -5.65 -28.68 -1.08
N THR A 101 -5.57 -28.93 -2.39
CA THR A 101 -6.65 -29.55 -3.17
C THR A 101 -6.81 -31.04 -2.89
N ASP A 102 -5.83 -31.64 -2.22
CA ASP A 102 -5.84 -33.00 -1.69
C ASP A 102 -6.62 -33.14 -0.37
N LEU A 103 -6.86 -32.02 0.33
CA LEU A 103 -7.65 -32.00 1.56
C LEU A 103 -9.12 -31.72 1.27
N PRO A 104 -10.06 -32.43 1.93
CA PRO A 104 -11.48 -32.12 1.79
C PRO A 104 -11.75 -30.73 2.35
N ARG A 105 -12.25 -29.84 1.49
CA ARG A 105 -12.61 -28.48 1.88
C ARG A 105 -13.89 -28.51 2.73
N PRO A 106 -13.85 -28.10 4.01
CA PRO A 106 -15.04 -28.10 4.87
C PRO A 106 -16.17 -27.26 4.29
N GLN A 107 -17.42 -27.70 4.50
CA GLN A 107 -18.59 -26.96 4.06
C GLN A 107 -18.62 -25.56 4.71
N GLY A 108 -18.80 -24.53 3.89
CA GLY A 108 -18.85 -23.13 4.35
C GLY A 108 -17.47 -22.48 4.56
N GLN A 109 -16.36 -23.22 4.49
CA GLN A 109 -15.02 -22.61 4.51
C GLN A 109 -14.81 -21.77 3.25
N ARG A 110 -14.36 -20.51 3.40
CA ARG A 110 -14.02 -19.60 2.29
C ARG A 110 -12.52 -19.55 2.05
N TRP A 111 -12.12 -19.44 0.78
CA TRP A 111 -10.73 -19.28 0.40
C TRP A 111 -10.53 -17.87 -0.16
N ALA A 112 -9.56 -17.15 0.37
CA ALA A 112 -9.24 -15.79 -0.01
C ALA A 112 -7.91 -15.73 -0.78
N TRP A 113 -7.96 -15.17 -1.98
CA TRP A 113 -6.76 -14.83 -2.75
C TRP A 113 -6.22 -13.50 -2.27
N MET A 114 -4.94 -13.45 -1.88
CA MET A 114 -4.31 -12.24 -1.36
C MET A 114 -3.16 -11.77 -2.25
N SER A 115 -3.21 -10.52 -2.70
CA SER A 115 -2.07 -9.86 -3.34
C SER A 115 -2.12 -8.34 -3.17
N LEU A 116 -0.98 -7.75 -2.84
CA LEU A 116 -0.78 -6.31 -2.91
C LEU A 116 -0.09 -5.87 -4.22
N GLU A 117 0.28 -6.80 -5.10
CA GLU A 117 0.90 -6.47 -6.37
C GLU A 117 -0.13 -6.05 -7.43
N SER A 118 0.30 -5.18 -8.34
CA SER A 118 -0.52 -4.76 -9.48
C SER A 118 -0.91 -5.95 -10.38
N PRO A 119 -1.98 -5.85 -11.19
CA PRO A 119 -2.36 -6.89 -12.14
C PRO A 119 -1.21 -7.36 -13.05
N ALA A 120 -0.38 -6.43 -13.51
CA ALA A 120 0.79 -6.71 -14.35
C ALA A 120 1.87 -7.56 -13.63
N HIS A 121 1.86 -7.59 -12.30
CA HIS A 121 2.83 -8.32 -11.47
C HIS A 121 2.24 -9.56 -10.77
N ASN A 122 0.96 -9.87 -11.00
CA ASN A 122 0.30 -11.03 -10.42
C ASN A 122 0.52 -12.35 -11.18
N GLY A 123 1.13 -12.31 -12.38
CA GLY A 123 1.37 -13.49 -13.20
C GLY A 123 0.09 -14.06 -13.81
N ASN A 124 0.15 -15.30 -14.31
CA ASN A 124 -1.01 -15.95 -14.92
C ASN A 124 -1.96 -16.52 -13.85
N LEU A 125 -3.07 -15.81 -13.61
CA LEU A 125 -4.12 -16.20 -12.66
C LEU A 125 -5.17 -17.16 -13.24
N GLN A 126 -5.16 -17.44 -14.55
CA GLN A 126 -6.18 -18.31 -15.19
C GLN A 126 -6.20 -19.71 -14.58
N LYS A 127 -5.03 -20.22 -14.16
CA LYS A 127 -4.90 -21.51 -13.46
C LYS A 127 -5.60 -21.56 -12.10
N PHE A 128 -6.02 -20.41 -11.57
CA PHE A 128 -6.75 -20.30 -10.30
C PHE A 128 -8.19 -19.82 -10.47
N ALA A 129 -8.70 -19.80 -11.70
CA ALA A 129 -10.09 -19.42 -11.98
C ALA A 129 -11.06 -20.28 -11.15
N ASN A 130 -12.06 -19.62 -10.56
CA ASN A 130 -13.12 -20.24 -9.76
C ASN A 130 -12.68 -21.01 -8.49
N ILE A 131 -11.43 -20.85 -8.05
CA ILE A 131 -10.94 -21.50 -6.82
C ILE A 131 -11.28 -20.68 -5.56
N PHE A 132 -11.07 -19.37 -5.65
CA PHE A 132 -11.20 -18.45 -4.52
C PHE A 132 -12.60 -17.84 -4.46
N ASN A 133 -13.09 -17.58 -3.26
CA ASN A 133 -14.40 -16.94 -3.03
C ASN A 133 -14.27 -15.47 -2.65
N MET A 134 -13.06 -15.05 -2.29
CA MET A 134 -12.79 -13.71 -1.78
C MET A 134 -11.46 -13.20 -2.33
N THR A 135 -11.38 -11.90 -2.50
CA THR A 135 -10.20 -11.15 -2.89
C THR A 135 -9.73 -10.26 -1.75
N MET A 136 -8.43 -10.32 -1.46
CA MET A 136 -7.74 -9.49 -0.47
C MET A 136 -6.64 -8.70 -1.20
N SER A 137 -6.89 -7.42 -1.50
CA SER A 137 -5.93 -6.62 -2.28
C SER A 137 -6.06 -5.13 -2.00
N TYR A 138 -5.14 -4.32 -2.53
CA TYR A 138 -5.17 -2.86 -2.39
C TYR A 138 -6.38 -2.19 -3.05
N ARG A 139 -7.10 -2.91 -3.92
CA ARG A 139 -8.27 -2.41 -4.63
C ARG A 139 -9.40 -2.10 -3.66
N ARG A 140 -10.03 -0.93 -3.82
CA ARG A 140 -11.17 -0.49 -2.99
C ARG A 140 -12.44 -1.31 -3.22
N ASP A 141 -12.50 -2.03 -4.34
CA ASP A 141 -13.59 -2.94 -4.69
C ASP A 141 -13.25 -4.43 -4.45
N ALA A 142 -12.16 -4.74 -3.75
CA ALA A 142 -11.91 -6.09 -3.26
C ALA A 142 -12.88 -6.43 -2.12
N ASP A 143 -13.21 -7.72 -1.94
CA ASP A 143 -13.99 -8.20 -0.77
C ASP A 143 -13.35 -7.75 0.54
N VAL A 144 -12.03 -7.60 0.49
CA VAL A 144 -11.17 -7.14 1.55
C VAL A 144 -10.16 -6.16 0.95
N THR A 145 -10.33 -4.87 1.25
CA THR A 145 -9.41 -3.83 0.80
C THR A 145 -8.22 -3.72 1.75
N LEU A 146 -7.00 -3.82 1.23
CA LEU A 146 -5.74 -3.77 1.96
C LEU A 146 -4.92 -2.55 1.55
N PRO A 147 -5.20 -1.34 2.08
CA PRO A 147 -4.48 -0.15 1.65
C PRO A 147 -3.02 -0.20 2.13
N TYR A 148 -2.12 0.39 1.33
CA TYR A 148 -0.71 0.52 1.71
C TYR A 148 -0.47 1.52 2.84
N GLY A 149 -1.42 2.43 3.06
CA GLY A 149 -1.42 3.43 4.11
C GLY A 149 -2.75 4.16 4.16
N GLU A 150 -2.97 4.85 5.27
CA GLU A 150 -4.10 5.72 5.53
C GLU A 150 -3.62 6.92 6.35
N LEU A 151 -4.38 8.01 6.30
CA LEU A 151 -4.14 9.18 7.11
C LEU A 151 -4.97 9.08 8.38
N LEU A 152 -4.29 9.20 9.52
CA LEU A 152 -4.96 9.25 10.81
C LEU A 152 -5.09 10.71 11.26
N PRO A 153 -6.27 11.11 11.79
CA PRO A 153 -6.41 12.39 12.44
C PRO A 153 -5.45 12.44 13.63
N VAL A 154 -4.73 13.55 13.74
CA VAL A 154 -3.84 13.81 14.87
C VAL A 154 -4.58 14.78 15.78
N GLU A 155 -4.76 14.40 17.04
CA GLU A 155 -5.24 15.31 18.09
C GLU A 155 -4.30 16.52 18.16
N PRO A 156 -4.79 17.76 18.30
CA PRO A 156 -3.98 18.99 18.26
C PRO A 156 -3.03 19.17 19.46
N GLU A 157 -2.71 18.10 20.20
CA GLU A 157 -1.82 18.14 21.35
C GLU A 157 -0.40 17.70 20.98
N GLY A 158 0.50 18.68 20.97
CA GLY A 158 1.93 18.51 20.82
C GLY A 158 2.44 19.24 19.59
N ASN A 159 3.43 20.11 19.80
CA ASN A 159 4.14 20.89 18.79
C ASN A 159 4.15 20.14 17.45
N LEU A 160 3.32 20.59 16.50
CA LEU A 160 3.54 20.30 15.09
C LEU A 160 5.03 20.56 14.89
N VAL A 161 5.77 19.56 14.40
CA VAL A 161 7.23 19.68 14.22
C VAL A 161 7.48 20.88 13.33
N GLU A 162 7.65 22.03 13.97
CA GLU A 162 8.11 23.27 13.41
C GLU A 162 9.53 22.95 12.94
N ASP A 163 9.82 23.26 11.68
CA ASP A 163 11.13 23.16 11.03
C ASP A 163 11.67 21.80 10.53
N SER A 164 10.92 21.10 9.67
CA SER A 164 11.56 20.13 8.75
C SER A 164 11.88 20.69 7.35
N HIS A 165 11.36 21.87 6.99
CA HIS A 165 11.53 22.42 5.63
C HIS A 165 12.78 23.29 5.43
N ILE A 166 13.48 23.66 6.52
CA ILE A 166 14.61 24.61 6.45
C ILE A 166 15.87 24.04 5.77
N ASN A 167 16.03 22.71 5.68
CA ASN A 167 17.28 22.08 5.24
C ASN A 167 17.19 21.29 3.92
N LYS A 168 16.29 21.69 3.02
CA LYS A 168 16.15 21.06 1.70
C LYS A 168 17.30 21.48 0.79
N THR A 169 18.06 20.50 0.31
CA THR A 169 19.30 20.71 -0.49
C THR A 169 19.22 20.09 -1.88
N THR A 170 18.30 19.17 -2.10
CA THR A 170 18.12 18.49 -3.38
C THR A 170 16.76 18.85 -3.96
N LEU A 171 16.71 19.27 -5.23
CA LEU A 171 15.44 19.65 -5.85
C LEU A 171 14.51 18.43 -5.97
N VAL A 172 14.92 17.39 -6.68
CA VAL A 172 14.11 16.19 -6.88
C VAL A 172 14.90 14.94 -6.49
N CYS A 173 14.27 14.04 -5.74
CA CYS A 173 14.81 12.73 -5.39
C CYS A 173 13.96 11.60 -5.95
N TRP A 174 14.62 10.53 -6.37
CA TRP A 174 13.95 9.30 -6.80
C TRP A 174 14.65 8.07 -6.23
N VAL A 175 13.94 7.26 -5.46
CA VAL A 175 14.46 6.01 -4.91
C VAL A 175 13.82 4.85 -5.67
N VAL A 176 14.61 4.15 -6.49
CA VAL A 176 14.09 3.11 -7.39
C VAL A 176 15.01 1.89 -7.46
N SER A 177 14.39 0.71 -7.42
CA SER A 177 15.08 -0.59 -7.53
C SER A 177 14.68 -1.38 -8.76
N ASN A 178 13.41 -1.30 -9.18
CA ASN A 178 12.90 -1.99 -10.37
C ASN A 178 12.85 -1.01 -11.56
N TYR A 179 13.94 -0.85 -12.29
CA TYR A 179 13.95 0.01 -13.47
C TYR A 179 13.82 -0.82 -14.74
N MET A 180 12.83 -0.48 -15.57
CA MET A 180 12.66 -1.07 -16.90
C MET A 180 12.46 0.05 -17.92
N ASN A 181 13.09 -0.07 -19.09
CA ASN A 181 13.05 0.96 -20.14
C ASN A 181 11.63 1.25 -20.64
N HIS A 182 10.75 0.25 -20.63
CA HIS A 182 9.37 0.37 -21.15
C HIS A 182 8.36 0.88 -20.12
N HIS A 183 8.74 1.05 -18.84
CA HIS A 183 7.81 1.57 -17.84
C HIS A 183 7.52 3.06 -18.10
N LYS A 184 6.27 3.50 -17.94
CA LYS A 184 5.88 4.91 -18.06
C LYS A 184 6.70 5.82 -17.14
N ARG A 185 6.94 5.41 -15.89
CA ARG A 185 7.79 6.15 -14.94
C ARG A 185 9.22 6.40 -15.43
N THR A 186 9.76 5.48 -16.23
CA THR A 186 11.09 5.60 -16.80
C THR A 186 11.10 6.63 -17.92
N GLN A 187 10.06 6.67 -18.75
CA GLN A 187 9.89 7.66 -19.81
C GLN A 187 9.76 9.06 -19.21
N VAL A 188 8.87 9.24 -18.23
CA VAL A 188 8.69 10.52 -17.52
C VAL A 188 9.99 10.97 -16.86
N TYR A 189 10.71 10.06 -16.19
CA TYR A 189 12.02 10.39 -15.60
C TYR A 189 13.03 10.88 -16.65
N LYS A 190 13.13 10.21 -17.81
CA LYS A 190 14.08 10.59 -18.88
C LYS A 190 13.78 11.97 -19.47
N GLU A 191 12.52 12.35 -19.57
CA GLU A 191 12.11 13.69 -20.00
C GLU A 191 12.35 14.73 -18.90
N LEU A 192 12.05 14.39 -17.64
CA LEU A 192 12.15 15.31 -16.51
C LEU A 192 13.61 15.76 -16.24
N ILE A 193 14.57 14.85 -16.38
CA ILE A 193 16.00 15.18 -16.16
C ILE A 193 16.56 16.20 -17.16
N ALA A 194 15.87 16.46 -18.27
CA ALA A 194 16.24 17.52 -19.20
C ALA A 194 15.90 18.92 -18.66
N THR A 195 14.99 19.02 -17.69
CA THR A 195 14.51 20.31 -17.14
C THR A 195 14.97 20.54 -15.70
N VAL A 196 15.05 19.49 -14.88
CA VAL A 196 15.42 19.59 -13.46
C VAL A 196 16.44 18.52 -13.05
N PRO A 197 17.38 18.83 -12.15
CA PRO A 197 18.27 17.83 -11.58
C PRO A 197 17.50 16.83 -10.70
N VAL A 198 17.56 15.55 -11.05
CA VAL A 198 16.96 14.45 -10.27
C VAL A 198 18.07 13.58 -9.67
N LYS A 199 18.14 13.54 -8.35
CA LYS A 199 19.07 12.67 -7.63
C LYS A 199 18.48 11.27 -7.44
N VAL A 200 19.10 10.28 -8.04
CA VAL A 200 18.62 8.90 -8.03
C VAL A 200 19.36 8.04 -7.02
N TYR A 201 18.59 7.31 -6.23
CA TYR A 201 19.02 6.32 -5.26
C TYR A 201 18.35 4.96 -5.54
N GLY A 202 18.76 3.93 -4.81
CA GLY A 202 18.21 2.59 -4.90
C GLY A 202 19.10 1.62 -5.68
N ARG A 203 18.65 0.37 -5.76
CA ARG A 203 19.44 -0.74 -6.32
C ARG A 203 19.79 -0.52 -7.79
N TRP A 204 18.89 0.11 -8.55
CA TRP A 204 19.12 0.35 -9.99
C TRP A 204 20.34 1.26 -10.22
N ASN A 205 20.48 2.32 -9.42
CA ASN A 205 21.58 3.28 -9.56
C ASN A 205 22.82 2.91 -8.72
N LYS A 206 22.95 1.66 -8.27
CA LYS A 206 24.04 1.18 -7.39
C LYS A 206 24.25 2.03 -6.13
N LYS A 207 23.21 2.71 -5.66
CA LYS A 207 23.21 3.55 -4.45
C LYS A 207 22.06 3.14 -3.52
N PRO A 208 22.04 1.88 -3.03
CA PRO A 208 20.97 1.42 -2.16
C PRO A 208 20.94 2.26 -0.87
N LEU A 209 19.73 2.54 -0.37
CA LEU A 209 19.54 3.15 0.94
C LEU A 209 19.13 2.07 1.93
N SER A 210 19.67 2.13 3.15
CA SER A 210 19.19 1.29 4.24
C SER A 210 17.77 1.73 4.64
N SER A 211 17.07 0.90 5.41
CA SER A 211 15.78 1.29 5.97
C SER A 211 15.88 2.51 6.90
N ALA A 212 17.02 2.72 7.57
CA ALA A 212 17.25 3.85 8.46
C ALA A 212 17.54 5.14 7.69
N ASP A 213 18.18 5.04 6.52
CA ASP A 213 18.59 6.22 5.74
C ASP A 213 17.51 6.73 4.77
N LEU A 214 16.47 5.93 4.51
CA LEU A 214 15.46 6.22 3.48
C LEU A 214 14.74 7.55 3.74
N LEU A 215 14.07 7.69 4.89
CA LEU A 215 13.31 8.91 5.20
C LEU A 215 14.22 10.13 5.43
N PRO A 216 15.35 10.02 6.17
CA PRO A 216 16.30 11.13 6.30
C PRO A 216 16.91 11.60 4.97
N THR A 217 17.04 10.71 3.98
CA THR A 217 17.48 11.11 2.63
C THR A 217 16.38 11.89 1.91
N ILE A 218 15.13 11.41 1.97
CA ILE A 218 13.99 12.05 1.31
C ILE A 218 13.67 13.42 1.91
N SER A 219 13.82 13.61 3.23
CA SER A 219 13.53 14.88 3.90
C SER A 219 14.37 16.05 3.42
N ARG A 220 15.58 15.76 2.92
CA ARG A 220 16.49 16.74 2.30
C ARG A 220 16.09 17.14 0.89
N CYS A 221 15.01 16.58 0.35
CA CYS A 221 14.53 16.83 -1.00
C CYS A 221 13.31 17.76 -0.99
N TYR A 222 13.21 18.68 -1.95
CA TYR A 222 11.96 19.44 -2.18
C TYR A 222 10.87 18.51 -2.68
N PHE A 223 11.20 17.71 -3.68
CA PHE A 223 10.27 16.82 -4.34
C PHE A 223 10.74 15.37 -4.29
N TYR A 224 9.80 14.45 -4.07
CA TYR A 224 10.04 13.02 -4.16
C TYR A 224 9.19 12.40 -5.27
N LEU A 225 9.82 11.65 -6.18
CA LEU A 225 9.12 10.93 -7.24
C LEU A 225 8.53 9.62 -6.69
N ALA A 226 7.27 9.66 -6.25
CA ALA A 226 6.49 8.50 -5.82
C ALA A 226 5.87 7.76 -7.02
N PHE A 227 6.69 7.41 -8.01
CA PHE A 227 6.23 6.80 -9.25
C PHE A 227 6.04 5.29 -9.14
N GLU A 228 4.83 4.84 -9.42
CA GLU A 228 4.46 3.44 -9.36
C GLU A 228 5.04 2.62 -10.51
N ASN A 229 5.23 1.33 -10.25
CA ASN A 229 5.79 0.41 -11.26
C ASN A 229 4.76 0.03 -12.33
N SER A 230 3.48 0.32 -12.10
CA SER A 230 2.34 -0.04 -12.94
C SER A 230 1.28 1.07 -12.83
N LEU A 231 0.58 1.34 -13.93
CA LEU A 231 -0.59 2.22 -13.92
C LEU A 231 -1.83 1.34 -13.73
N ALA A 232 -2.31 1.24 -12.50
CA ALA A 232 -3.45 0.41 -12.17
C ALA A 232 -4.36 1.13 -11.17
N LYS A 233 -5.68 1.11 -11.41
CA LYS A 233 -6.67 1.75 -10.52
C LYS A 233 -6.45 1.33 -9.07
N ASP A 234 -6.49 2.30 -8.17
CA ASP A 234 -6.23 2.24 -6.72
C ASP A 234 -4.79 1.90 -6.31
N TYR A 235 -3.86 1.68 -7.24
CA TYR A 235 -2.50 1.22 -6.91
C TYR A 235 -1.60 2.35 -6.41
N ILE A 236 -1.79 2.74 -5.16
CA ILE A 236 -1.04 3.80 -4.47
C ILE A 236 -0.32 3.16 -3.28
N THR A 237 1.01 3.11 -3.36
CA THR A 237 1.82 2.22 -2.50
C THR A 237 2.58 2.95 -1.40
N GLU A 238 3.54 2.27 -0.75
CA GLU A 238 4.45 2.85 0.23
C GLU A 238 5.20 4.09 -0.28
N LYS A 239 5.28 4.29 -1.61
CA LYS A 239 5.95 5.44 -2.21
C LYS A 239 5.27 6.75 -1.83
N LEU A 240 3.94 6.81 -1.83
CA LEU A 240 3.20 7.97 -1.35
C LEU A 240 3.24 8.00 0.18
N TRP A 241 2.70 6.96 0.80
CA TRP A 241 2.40 6.90 2.23
C TRP A 241 3.66 6.97 3.10
N LYS A 242 4.57 6.02 2.91
CA LYS A 242 5.76 5.91 3.74
C LYS A 242 6.84 6.87 3.27
N ASN A 243 7.20 6.81 2.00
CA ASN A 243 8.42 7.48 1.53
C ASN A 243 8.21 8.98 1.42
N ALA A 244 7.11 9.43 0.80
CA ALA A 244 6.90 10.85 0.56
C ALA A 244 6.34 11.58 1.79
N TYR A 245 5.16 11.16 2.30
CA TYR A 245 4.53 11.85 3.43
C TYR A 245 5.33 11.76 4.73
N GLN A 246 5.80 10.57 5.14
CA GLN A 246 6.68 10.49 6.32
C GLN A 246 8.09 11.03 6.04
N GLY A 247 8.50 11.13 4.77
CA GLY A 247 9.75 11.73 4.36
C GLY A 247 9.74 13.26 4.37
N GLY A 248 8.57 13.91 4.42
CA GLY A 248 8.48 15.37 4.47
C GLY A 248 8.88 16.08 3.16
N ALA A 249 8.70 15.43 2.01
CA ALA A 249 8.89 16.04 0.69
C ALA A 249 7.55 16.14 -0.05
N VAL A 250 7.38 17.18 -0.87
CA VAL A 250 6.20 17.30 -1.74
C VAL A 250 6.20 16.15 -2.74
N THR A 251 5.07 15.47 -2.85
CA THR A 251 5.00 14.21 -3.59
C THR A 251 4.67 14.45 -5.05
N LEU A 252 5.52 13.96 -5.96
CA LEU A 252 5.17 13.81 -7.36
C LEU A 252 4.69 12.38 -7.62
N VAL A 253 3.46 12.24 -8.10
CA VAL A 253 2.83 10.94 -8.28
C VAL A 253 2.61 10.60 -9.74
N LEU A 254 2.73 9.31 -10.04
CA LEU A 254 2.42 8.70 -11.33
C LEU A 254 1.99 7.26 -11.06
N GLY A 255 0.75 6.91 -11.38
CA GLY A 255 0.17 5.61 -11.08
C GLY A 255 -1.27 5.49 -11.60
N PRO A 256 -2.28 5.30 -10.74
CA PRO A 256 -3.69 5.40 -11.14
C PRO A 256 -4.08 6.82 -11.59
N PRO A 257 -5.29 7.01 -12.14
CA PRO A 257 -5.82 8.34 -12.44
C PRO A 257 -5.85 9.27 -11.22
N ILE A 258 -5.80 10.60 -11.46
CA ILE A 258 -5.84 11.65 -10.43
C ILE A 258 -6.99 11.46 -9.43
N SER A 259 -8.16 11.02 -9.90
CA SER A 259 -9.34 10.76 -9.06
C SER A 259 -9.10 9.73 -7.96
N ASP A 260 -8.24 8.74 -8.20
CA ASP A 260 -7.94 7.71 -7.21
C ASP A 260 -7.05 8.28 -6.10
N TYR A 261 -6.13 9.18 -6.43
CA TYR A 261 -5.33 9.90 -5.44
C TYR A 261 -6.21 10.84 -4.60
N LYS A 262 -7.05 11.67 -5.25
CA LYS A 262 -7.98 12.59 -4.56
C LYS A 262 -8.97 11.88 -3.63
N ALA A 263 -9.28 10.62 -3.90
CA ALA A 263 -10.20 9.86 -3.06
C ALA A 263 -9.59 9.36 -1.75
N VAL A 264 -8.26 9.42 -1.59
CA VAL A 264 -7.55 8.88 -0.42
C VAL A 264 -6.57 9.86 0.21
N ALA A 265 -6.12 10.86 -0.53
CA ALA A 265 -5.19 11.88 -0.11
C ALA A 265 -5.87 13.26 -0.12
N PRO A 266 -5.52 14.18 0.81
CA PRO A 266 -6.01 15.54 0.82
C PRO A 266 -5.73 16.23 -0.50
N ASP A 267 -6.66 17.09 -0.90
CA ASP A 267 -6.42 18.02 -1.98
C ASP A 267 -5.14 18.83 -1.68
N HIS A 268 -4.40 19.17 -2.72
CA HIS A 268 -3.13 19.90 -2.61
C HIS A 268 -2.00 19.19 -1.84
N SER A 269 -2.10 17.90 -1.52
CA SER A 269 -1.00 17.14 -0.86
C SER A 269 -0.05 16.41 -1.82
N PHE A 270 -0.32 16.44 -3.12
CA PHE A 270 0.48 15.80 -4.17
C PHE A 270 0.40 16.58 -5.48
N ILE A 271 1.36 16.34 -6.37
CA ILE A 271 1.41 16.84 -7.74
C ILE A 271 1.35 15.63 -8.67
N HIS A 272 0.30 15.51 -9.47
CA HIS A 272 0.17 14.42 -10.43
C HIS A 272 0.76 14.81 -11.78
N VAL A 273 1.54 13.91 -12.40
CA VAL A 273 2.24 14.20 -13.67
C VAL A 273 1.26 14.65 -14.77
N ASP A 274 0.09 14.03 -14.84
CA ASP A 274 -0.93 14.32 -15.86
C ASP A 274 -1.71 15.63 -15.63
N GLU A 275 -1.40 16.42 -14.60
CA GLU A 275 -1.94 17.79 -14.44
C GLU A 275 -1.24 18.81 -15.36
N PHE A 276 -0.15 18.40 -16.02
CA PHE A 276 0.66 19.25 -16.87
C PHE A 276 0.54 18.83 -18.34
N ALA A 277 0.52 19.82 -19.24
CA ALA A 277 0.50 19.58 -20.68
C ALA A 277 1.75 18.83 -21.18
N SER A 278 2.87 18.93 -20.46
CA SER A 278 4.11 18.20 -20.77
C SER A 278 4.98 18.02 -19.52
N VAL A 279 5.90 17.05 -19.56
CA VAL A 279 6.90 16.84 -18.49
C VAL A 279 7.84 18.04 -18.35
N GLN A 280 8.07 18.80 -19.43
CA GLN A 280 8.85 20.03 -19.38
C GLN A 280 8.14 21.12 -18.56
N GLU A 281 6.82 21.28 -18.74
CA GLU A 281 6.04 22.23 -17.93
C GLU A 281 5.96 21.80 -16.46
N LEU A 282 5.87 20.50 -16.19
CA LEU A 282 6.05 19.97 -14.84
C LEU A 282 7.41 20.38 -14.27
N GLY A 283 8.51 20.17 -15.00
CA GLY A 283 9.85 20.56 -14.55
C GLY A 283 9.97 22.06 -14.20
N LYS A 284 9.45 22.94 -15.07
CA LYS A 284 9.42 24.40 -14.81
C LYS A 284 8.58 24.74 -13.59
N HIS A 285 7.45 24.05 -13.38
CA HIS A 285 6.61 24.24 -12.20
C HIS A 285 7.38 23.88 -10.92
N LEU A 286 8.12 22.78 -10.89
CA LEU A 286 8.93 22.38 -9.72
C LEU A 286 10.00 23.42 -9.37
N GLN A 287 10.67 24.00 -10.36
CA GLN A 287 11.67 25.05 -10.13
C GLN A 287 11.04 26.27 -9.46
N ARG A 288 9.95 26.80 -10.04
CA ARG A 288 9.22 27.95 -9.48
C ARG A 288 8.67 27.66 -8.09
N LEU A 289 8.16 26.45 -7.86
CA LEU A 289 7.60 26.06 -6.57
C LEU A 289 8.68 25.93 -5.49
N ALA A 290 9.89 25.46 -5.82
CA ALA A 290 10.99 25.42 -4.85
C ALA A 290 11.53 26.81 -4.47
N GLU A 291 11.35 27.81 -5.34
CA GLU A 291 11.73 29.21 -5.08
C GLU A 291 10.66 29.97 -4.26
N ASP A 292 9.41 29.50 -4.27
CA ASP A 292 8.30 30.09 -3.52
C ASP A 292 8.01 29.29 -2.25
N LYS A 293 8.68 29.67 -1.15
CA LYS A 293 8.55 29.00 0.16
C LYS A 293 7.09 28.93 0.62
N LYS A 294 6.31 30.00 0.43
CA LYS A 294 4.92 30.05 0.89
C LYS A 294 4.06 29.03 0.14
N ARG A 295 4.14 29.01 -1.19
CA ARG A 295 3.42 28.01 -2.00
C ARG A 295 3.89 26.59 -1.76
N TYR A 296 5.17 26.40 -1.47
CA TYR A 296 5.70 25.08 -1.12
C TYR A 296 5.11 24.56 0.20
N GLU A 297 4.97 25.43 1.20
CA GLU A 297 4.39 25.09 2.51
C GLU A 297 2.91 24.69 2.43
N GLU A 298 2.16 25.20 1.44
CA GLU A 298 0.76 24.84 1.22
C GLU A 298 0.52 23.33 1.01
N TYR A 299 1.54 22.57 0.59
CA TYR A 299 1.45 21.12 0.36
C TYR A 299 1.49 20.26 1.63
N PHE A 300 1.70 20.87 2.80
CA PHE A 300 1.85 20.14 4.07
C PHE A 300 0.69 20.35 5.05
N HIS A 301 -0.38 21.03 4.62
CA HIS A 301 -1.56 21.34 5.42
C HIS A 301 -2.71 20.34 5.20
#